data_AF-A0A949FZJ5-F1
#
_entry.id   AF-A0A949FZJ5-F1
#
_cell.length_a   1.000
_cell.length_b   1.000
_cell.length_c   1.000
_cell.angle_alpha   90.00
_cell.angle_beta   90.00
_cell.angle_gamma   90.00
#
_symmetry.space_group_name_H-M   'P 1'
#
loop_
_entity.id
_entity.type
_entity.pdbx_description
1 polymer ?
#
loop_
_entity_poly.entity_id
_entity_poly.type
_entity_poly.pdbx_seq_one_letter_code
_entity_poly.pdbx_strand_id
1 'polypeptide(L)'
;MPRIPYKNLTQTDEMAEKLEMSTAEIGLSVRTTNCLEEKGIFTVHDLLNCTRADLLSISNFGEKTLEEVYRSLEKIGFFRASRSPASGAVDPAENRQESLA
;
A
#
# COMPACT_ATOMS: atom_id res chain seq x y z
N MET A 1 33.32 19.08 23.21
CA MET A 1 32.47 18.10 22.51
C MET A 1 31.14 18.77 22.20
N PRO A 2 30.78 19.04 20.93
CA PRO A 2 29.52 19.67 20.60
C PRO A 2 28.38 18.65 20.72
N ARG A 3 27.34 19.01 21.49
CA ARG A 3 26.10 18.25 21.56
C ARG A 3 25.46 18.24 20.17
N ILE A 4 25.50 17.09 19.52
CA ILE A 4 24.73 16.86 18.29
C ILE A 4 23.27 16.71 18.74
N PRO A 5 22.36 17.60 18.33
CA PRO A 5 20.93 17.40 18.55
C PRO A 5 20.45 16.29 17.61
N TYR A 6 19.96 15.20 18.19
CA TYR A 6 19.26 14.16 17.43
C TYR A 6 17.95 14.75 16.89
N LYS A 7 17.90 14.87 15.57
CA LYS A 7 16.70 15.21 14.80
C LYS A 7 15.62 14.16 15.07
N ASN A 8 14.41 14.64 15.33
CA ASN A 8 13.19 13.84 15.34
C ASN A 8 12.99 13.16 13.98
N LEU A 9 13.30 11.86 13.89
CA LEU A 9 12.90 10.95 12.81
C LEU A 9 11.78 10.07 13.37
N THR A 10 10.54 10.54 13.39
CA THR A 10 9.42 9.73 13.92
C THR A 10 8.17 9.85 13.07
N GLN A 11 8.32 9.90 11.74
CA GLN A 11 7.18 9.75 10.83
C GLN A 11 7.54 9.15 9.47
N THR A 12 8.77 9.37 9.00
CA THR A 12 9.24 8.79 7.71
C THR A 12 9.56 7.30 7.80
N ASP A 13 9.94 6.82 8.97
CA ASP A 13 10.39 5.44 9.18
C ASP A 13 9.24 4.44 9.11
N GLU A 14 8.12 4.75 9.77
CA GLU A 14 6.91 3.90 9.75
C GLU A 14 6.31 3.74 8.35
N MET A 15 6.43 4.78 7.51
CA MET A 15 6.03 4.69 6.10
C MET A 15 7.02 3.85 5.31
N ALA A 16 8.33 4.03 5.52
CA ALA A 16 9.35 3.22 4.85
C ALA A 16 9.14 1.73 5.13
N GLU A 17 8.90 1.34 6.38
CA GLU A 17 8.64 -0.05 6.76
C GLU A 17 7.40 -0.62 6.02
N LYS A 18 6.33 0.19 5.92
CA LYS A 18 5.12 -0.18 5.17
C LYS A 18 5.35 -0.29 3.65
N LEU A 19 6.29 0.48 3.08
CA LEU A 19 6.66 0.40 1.65
C LEU A 19 7.49 -0.86 1.35
N GLU A 20 8.28 -1.33 2.33
CA GLU A 20 9.10 -2.54 2.21
C GLU A 20 8.27 -3.83 2.34
N MET A 21 7.06 -3.72 2.88
CA MET A 21 6.12 -4.84 3.03
C MET A 21 5.75 -5.45 1.68
N SER A 22 5.67 -6.78 1.63
CA SER A 22 5.45 -7.52 0.39
C SER A 22 3.98 -7.53 -0.03
N THR A 23 3.70 -7.66 -1.33
CA THR A 23 2.35 -7.78 -1.90
C THR A 23 1.57 -8.99 -1.34
N ALA A 24 2.29 -10.02 -0.91
CA ALA A 24 1.76 -11.18 -0.20
C ALA A 24 1.28 -10.87 1.23
N GLU A 25 1.92 -9.94 1.95
CA GLU A 25 1.57 -9.59 3.35
C GLU A 25 0.38 -8.63 3.42
N ILE A 26 0.11 -7.86 2.37
CA ILE A 26 -1.02 -6.93 2.30
C ILE A 26 -2.39 -7.60 2.17
N GLY A 27 -2.42 -8.93 2.09
CA GLY A 27 -3.66 -9.70 1.94
C GLY A 27 -4.27 -9.57 0.55
N LEU A 28 -3.45 -9.45 -0.49
CA LEU A 28 -3.92 -9.60 -1.87
C LEU A 28 -4.28 -11.06 -2.15
N SER A 29 -5.24 -11.27 -3.05
CA SER A 29 -5.55 -12.61 -3.55
C SER A 29 -4.32 -13.25 -4.17
N VAL A 30 -4.13 -14.55 -3.94
CA VAL A 30 -3.02 -15.35 -4.50
C VAL A 30 -2.89 -15.14 -6.01
N ARG A 31 -4.00 -14.92 -6.73
CA ARG A 31 -3.97 -14.66 -8.17
C ARG A 31 -3.33 -13.31 -8.51
N THR A 32 -3.66 -12.28 -7.75
CA THR A 32 -3.10 -10.94 -7.88
C THR A 32 -1.62 -10.94 -7.54
N THR A 33 -1.23 -11.61 -6.45
CA THR A 33 0.16 -11.73 -6.01
C THR A 33 1.01 -12.41 -7.08
N ASN A 34 0.60 -13.58 -7.58
CA ASN A 34 1.34 -14.28 -8.66
C ASN A 34 1.48 -13.42 -9.93
N CYS A 35 0.45 -12.63 -10.29
CA CYS A 35 0.51 -11.74 -11.45
C CYS A 35 1.50 -10.57 -11.26
N LEU A 36 1.59 -10.05 -10.04
CA LEU A 36 2.51 -8.98 -9.67
C LEU A 36 3.95 -9.52 -9.63
N GLU A 37 4.15 -10.69 -9.03
CA GLU A 37 5.45 -11.37 -8.92
C GLU A 37 6.03 -11.73 -10.30
N GLU A 38 5.20 -12.20 -11.24
CA GLU A 38 5.63 -12.47 -12.62
C GLU A 38 6.16 -11.21 -13.33
N LYS A 39 5.66 -10.05 -12.93
CA LYS A 39 6.08 -8.75 -13.46
C LYS A 39 7.24 -8.11 -12.69
N GLY A 40 7.74 -8.78 -11.64
CA GLY A 40 8.83 -8.31 -10.79
C GLY A 40 8.38 -7.44 -9.61
N ILE A 41 7.06 -7.34 -9.36
CA ILE A 41 6.46 -6.48 -8.35
C ILE A 41 6.23 -7.29 -7.07
N PHE A 42 7.22 -7.30 -6.18
CA PHE A 42 7.15 -8.05 -4.92
C PHE A 42 6.75 -7.18 -3.72
N THR A 43 6.99 -5.87 -3.79
CA THR A 43 6.82 -4.92 -2.67
C THR A 43 5.76 -3.86 -2.96
N VAL A 44 5.20 -3.29 -1.89
CA VAL A 44 4.33 -2.11 -1.97
C VAL A 44 5.05 -0.95 -2.66
N HIS A 45 6.35 -0.80 -2.41
CA HIS A 45 7.19 0.20 -3.08
C HIS A 45 7.14 0.07 -4.60
N ASP A 46 7.37 -1.13 -5.13
CA ASP A 46 7.39 -1.34 -6.57
C ASP A 46 5.98 -1.16 -7.17
N LEU A 47 4.96 -1.60 -6.45
CA LEU A 47 3.56 -1.41 -6.82
C LEU A 47 3.15 0.07 -6.91
N LEU A 48 3.68 0.92 -6.03
CA LEU A 48 3.47 2.38 -6.05
C LEU A 48 4.22 3.06 -7.20
N ASN A 49 5.33 2.49 -7.66
CA ASN A 49 6.06 2.96 -8.84
C ASN A 49 5.38 2.50 -10.15
N CYS A 50 4.61 1.40 -10.12
CA CYS A 50 3.80 0.96 -11.24
C CYS A 50 2.58 1.85 -11.47
N THR A 51 2.27 2.07 -12.75
CA THR A 51 1.07 2.84 -13.14
C THR A 51 -0.13 1.93 -13.36
N ARG A 52 -1.32 2.51 -13.27
CA ARG A 52 -2.57 1.80 -13.60
C ARG A 52 -2.52 1.15 -14.99
N ALA A 53 -1.96 1.84 -15.98
CA ALA A 53 -1.84 1.34 -17.35
C ALA A 53 -0.95 0.10 -17.42
N ASP A 54 0.13 0.10 -16.65
CA ASP A 54 1.07 -1.01 -16.56
C ASP A 54 0.45 -2.24 -15.85
N LEU A 55 -0.38 -2.02 -14.84
CA LEU A 55 -1.17 -3.07 -14.19
C LEU A 55 -2.27 -3.63 -15.11
N LEU A 56 -3.02 -2.76 -15.80
CA LEU A 56 -4.06 -3.16 -16.77
C LEU A 56 -3.49 -3.89 -17.99
N SER A 57 -2.19 -3.75 -18.26
CA SER A 57 -1.52 -4.48 -19.35
C SER A 57 -1.25 -5.94 -19.00
N ILE A 58 -1.37 -6.35 -17.72
CA ILE A 58 -1.15 -7.74 -17.30
C ILE A 58 -2.38 -8.57 -17.70
N SER A 59 -2.17 -9.69 -18.40
CA SER A 59 -3.24 -10.46 -19.07
C SER A 59 -4.26 -11.12 -18.13
N ASN A 60 -4.14 -10.93 -16.82
CA ASN A 60 -5.06 -11.40 -15.78
C ASN A 60 -5.45 -10.29 -14.77
N PHE A 61 -5.11 -9.03 -15.04
CA PHE A 61 -5.51 -7.88 -14.24
C PHE A 61 -6.81 -7.29 -14.76
N GLY A 62 -7.89 -7.49 -14.01
CA GLY A 62 -9.17 -6.83 -14.24
C GLY A 62 -9.40 -5.64 -13.31
N GLU A 63 -10.55 -4.97 -13.49
CA GLU A 63 -11.01 -3.89 -12.60
C GLU A 63 -11.11 -4.35 -11.13
N LYS A 64 -11.55 -5.59 -10.89
CA LYS A 64 -11.60 -6.19 -9.54
C LYS A 64 -10.23 -6.31 -8.90
N THR A 65 -9.27 -6.89 -9.62
CA THR A 65 -7.89 -7.10 -9.16
C THR A 65 -7.21 -5.76 -8.86
N LEU A 66 -7.43 -4.77 -9.74
CA LEU A 66 -6.94 -3.42 -9.59
C LEU A 66 -7.52 -2.74 -8.34
N GLU A 67 -8.82 -2.89 -8.10
CA GLU A 67 -9.49 -2.33 -6.93
C GLU A 67 -9.07 -3.02 -5.63
N GLU A 68 -8.81 -4.34 -5.63
CA GLU A 68 -8.23 -5.03 -4.48
C GLU A 68 -6.86 -4.44 -4.10
N VAL A 69 -6.00 -4.21 -5.10
CA VAL A 69 -4.69 -3.56 -4.89
C VAL A 69 -4.84 -2.18 -4.24
N TYR A 70 -5.71 -1.33 -4.79
CA TYR A 70 -5.94 0.00 -4.23
C TYR A 70 -6.52 -0.06 -2.82
N ARG A 71 -7.52 -0.91 -2.56
CA ARG A 71 -8.10 -1.08 -1.22
C ARG A 71 -7.06 -1.54 -0.21
N SER A 72 -6.15 -2.44 -0.59
CA SER A 72 -5.07 -2.89 0.30
C SER A 72 -4.05 -1.78 0.57
N LEU A 73 -3.70 -0.97 -0.43
CA LEU A 73 -2.85 0.22 -0.25
C LEU A 73 -3.50 1.24 0.70
N GLU A 74 -4.80 1.51 0.52
CA GLU A 74 -5.56 2.43 1.37
C GLU A 74 -5.62 1.95 2.82
N LYS A 75 -5.74 0.64 3.06
CA LYS A 75 -5.69 0.05 4.42
C LYS A 75 -4.36 0.28 5.13
N ILE A 76 -3.24 0.31 4.39
CA ILE A 76 -1.92 0.56 4.99
C ILE A 76 -1.68 2.06 5.23
N GLY A 77 -2.44 2.92 4.54
CA GLY A 77 -2.31 4.38 4.57
C GLY A 77 -1.69 4.98 3.30
N PHE A 78 -1.57 4.21 2.21
CA PHE A 78 -1.08 4.70 0.92
C PHE A 78 -2.24 5.08 0.01
N PHE A 79 -2.38 6.38 -0.25
CA PHE A 79 -3.38 6.91 -1.18
C PHE A 79 -2.74 7.31 -2.51
N ARG A 80 -3.45 7.05 -3.61
CA ARG A 80 -3.04 7.54 -4.93
C ARG A 80 -3.08 9.07 -4.93
N ALA A 81 -1.93 9.71 -5.20
CA ALA A 81 -1.78 11.15 -5.33
C ALA A 81 -2.47 11.77 -6.59
N SER A 82 -3.58 11.20 -7.09
CA SER A 82 -4.40 11.84 -8.13
C SER A 82 -5.49 12.76 -7.56
N ARG A 83 -5.48 13.00 -6.24
CA ARG A 83 -5.94 14.25 -5.65
C ARG A 83 -4.83 14.75 -4.75
N SER A 84 -4.33 15.94 -5.05
CA SER A 84 -3.35 16.64 -4.21
C SER A 84 -3.83 16.67 -2.75
N PRO A 85 -2.92 16.49 -1.78
CA PRO A 85 -3.27 16.42 -0.36
C PRO A 85 -3.52 17.83 0.16
N ALA A 86 -4.78 18.27 0.07
CA ALA A 86 -5.27 19.38 0.86
C ALA A 86 -6.55 18.92 1.53
N SER A 87 -6.45 18.66 2.83
CA SER A 87 -7.55 18.35 3.76
C SER A 87 -7.92 16.87 3.91
N GLY A 88 -7.87 16.42 5.17
CA GLY A 88 -8.86 15.48 5.69
C GLY A 88 -8.30 14.11 6.06
N ALA A 89 -7.92 13.99 7.33
CA ALA A 89 -8.25 12.87 8.20
C ALA A 89 -8.90 11.64 7.54
N VAL A 90 -8.18 10.52 7.58
CA VAL A 90 -8.82 9.22 7.76
C VAL A 90 -8.22 8.63 9.02
N ASP A 91 -8.88 9.00 10.12
CA ASP A 91 -8.70 8.36 11.42
C ASP A 91 -8.98 6.85 11.33
N PRO A 92 -8.36 6.06 12.23
CA PRO A 92 -8.23 4.63 12.12
C PRO A 92 -9.51 3.86 12.54
N ALA A 93 -9.56 2.60 12.10
CA ALA A 93 -10.43 1.52 12.56
C ALA A 93 -11.87 1.46 12.00
N GLU A 94 -12.05 0.61 10.99
CA GLU A 94 -13.30 -0.14 10.79
C GLU A 94 -12.96 -1.55 10.29
N ASN A 95 -12.56 -2.43 11.23
CA ASN A 95 -13.14 -3.77 11.25
C ASN A 95 -13.36 -4.16 12.70
N ARG A 96 -14.35 -3.51 13.33
CA ARG A 96 -15.18 -4.22 14.30
C ARG A 96 -16.01 -5.22 13.50
N GLN A 97 -15.54 -6.45 13.40
CA GLN A 97 -16.48 -7.55 13.21
C GLN A 97 -16.93 -8.03 14.58
N GLU A 98 -18.24 -8.03 14.69
CA GLU A 98 -19.05 -8.05 15.88
C GLU A 98 -18.92 -9.34 16.70
N SER A 99 -19.13 -9.17 18.01
CA SER A 99 -19.39 -10.20 18.99
C SER A 99 -20.76 -10.84 18.74
N LEU A 100 -20.86 -12.18 18.73
CA LEU A 100 -21.98 -13.05 19.20
C LEU A 100 -21.63 -14.49 18.75
N ALA A 101 -21.69 -15.56 19.54
CA ALA A 101 -22.30 -15.84 20.83
C ALA A 101 -21.51 -16.97 21.53
#